data_AF-A0A1S2JXS6-F1
#
_entry.id   AF-A0A1S2JXS6-F1
#
_cell.length_a   1.000
_cell.length_b   1.000
_cell.length_c   1.000
_cell.angle_alpha   90.00
_cell.angle_beta   90.00
_cell.angle_gamma   90.00
#
_symmetry.space_group_name_H-M   'P 1'
#
loop_
_entity.id
_entity.type
_entity.pdbx_description
1 polymer ?
#
loop_
_entity_poly.entity_id
_entity_poly.type
_entity_poly.pdbx_seq_one_letter_code
_entity_poly.pdbx_strand_id
1 'polypeptide(L)'
;MRVGELSRRTGVSVPTIKYYVREGLLPAGRLSSPNQAGYDESHVRRLRLVRALIDVGGCSVSAVRGVLEAVEDPSRSVHEVLGAAHDHMAPKPGAEQDEEVAEVRKEVVELMRRRGWRVDGSASAVRSLAAALAAMRRLGHARFAAHNLDAYAEAAERVAAVDVAYVTGEPSREDVVEAAVVGTVLGDVVLASLRHLAQVDASARRYGAGPVPPPPA
;
A
#
# COMPACT_ATOMS: atom_id res chain seq x y z
N MET A 1 30.23 4.77 -5.16
CA MET A 1 30.48 3.57 -4.33
C MET A 1 30.51 2.30 -5.18
N ARG A 2 31.29 1.28 -4.78
CA ARG A 2 31.26 -0.06 -5.41
C ARG A 2 30.13 -0.92 -4.84
N VAL A 3 29.76 -2.01 -5.52
CA VAL A 3 28.65 -2.89 -5.08
C VAL A 3 28.82 -3.45 -3.66
N GLY A 4 30.04 -3.77 -3.23
CA GLY A 4 30.29 -4.27 -1.87
C GLY A 4 30.08 -3.19 -0.80
N GLU A 5 30.32 -1.92 -1.13
CA GLU A 5 30.04 -0.79 -0.24
C GLU A 5 28.53 -0.50 -0.20
N LEU A 6 27.86 -0.53 -1.36
CA LEU A 6 26.40 -0.42 -1.45
C LEU A 6 25.71 -1.50 -0.59
N SER A 7 26.20 -2.74 -0.66
CA SER A 7 25.70 -3.86 0.14
C SER A 7 25.83 -3.58 1.64
N ARG A 8 27.00 -3.16 2.13
CA ARG A 8 27.18 -2.81 3.55
C ARG A 8 26.28 -1.67 4.01
N ARG A 9 26.12 -0.63 3.20
CA ARG A 9 25.32 0.55 3.58
C ARG A 9 23.82 0.30 3.58
N THR A 10 23.35 -0.65 2.78
CA THR A 10 21.92 -0.97 2.64
C THR A 10 21.51 -2.21 3.43
N GLY A 11 22.48 -3.03 3.86
CA GLY A 11 22.22 -4.35 4.44
C GLY A 11 21.77 -5.40 3.40
N VAL A 12 21.69 -5.03 2.12
CA VAL A 12 21.24 -5.92 1.05
C VAL A 12 22.42 -6.70 0.49
N SER A 13 22.30 -8.02 0.41
CA SER A 13 23.39 -8.87 -0.10
C SER A 13 23.72 -8.53 -1.57
N VAL A 14 25.00 -8.68 -1.96
CA VAL A 14 25.41 -8.46 -3.36
C VAL A 14 24.61 -9.33 -4.35
N PRO A 15 24.33 -10.63 -4.09
CA PRO A 15 23.43 -11.41 -4.93
C PRO A 15 22.03 -10.80 -5.08
N THR A 16 21.43 -10.31 -3.98
CA THR A 16 20.12 -9.66 -4.00
C THR A 16 20.14 -8.33 -4.77
N ILE A 17 21.21 -7.54 -4.65
CA ILE A 17 21.38 -6.32 -5.46
C ILE A 17 21.41 -6.67 -6.95
N LYS A 18 22.20 -7.68 -7.34
CA LYS A 18 22.25 -8.14 -8.74
C LYS A 18 20.89 -8.68 -9.22
N TYR A 19 20.16 -9.36 -8.33
CA TYR A 19 18.80 -9.81 -8.61
C TYR A 19 17.88 -8.62 -8.90
N TYR A 20 17.84 -7.60 -8.03
CA TYR A 20 16.99 -6.43 -8.24
C TYR A 20 17.37 -5.64 -9.50
N VAL A 21 18.65 -5.56 -9.86
CA VAL A 21 19.06 -4.97 -11.16
C VAL A 21 18.49 -5.78 -12.33
N ARG A 22 18.58 -7.11 -12.28
CA ARG A 22 18.04 -7.98 -13.35
C ARG A 22 16.52 -7.89 -13.46
N GLU A 23 15.83 -7.80 -12.34
CA GLU A 23 14.36 -7.71 -12.31
C GLU A 23 13.84 -6.29 -12.60
N GLY A 24 14.73 -5.29 -12.78
CA GLY A 24 14.36 -3.91 -13.09
C GLY A 24 13.95 -3.06 -11.88
N LEU A 25 14.18 -3.53 -10.65
CA LEU A 25 13.86 -2.79 -9.42
C LEU A 25 14.93 -1.78 -9.01
N LEU A 26 16.14 -1.93 -9.54
CA LEU A 26 17.27 -1.04 -9.29
C LEU A 26 17.96 -0.72 -10.62
N PRO A 27 18.20 0.56 -10.95
CA PRO A 27 19.00 0.90 -12.12
C PRO A 27 20.38 0.23 -12.08
N ALA A 28 20.90 -0.13 -13.26
CA ALA A 28 22.26 -0.65 -13.35
C ALA A 28 23.26 0.44 -12.97
N GLY A 29 24.30 0.07 -12.21
CA GLY A 29 25.37 1.00 -11.88
C GLY A 29 26.12 1.47 -13.12
N ARG A 30 26.63 2.71 -13.11
CA ARG A 30 27.40 3.28 -14.21
C ARG A 30 28.71 2.50 -14.39
N LEU A 31 28.94 1.93 -15.57
CA LEU A 31 30.17 1.18 -15.85
C LEU A 31 31.38 2.12 -15.79
N SER A 32 32.34 1.78 -14.93
CA SER A 32 33.64 2.45 -14.86
C SER A 32 34.75 1.61 -15.52
N SER A 33 34.53 0.31 -15.71
CA SER A 33 35.35 -0.61 -16.51
C SER A 33 34.53 -1.87 -16.84
N PRO A 34 35.00 -2.80 -17.71
CA PRO A 34 34.24 -4.00 -18.10
C PRO A 34 33.73 -4.85 -16.92
N ASN A 35 34.43 -4.80 -15.77
CA ASN A 35 34.09 -5.56 -14.57
C ASN A 35 33.77 -4.67 -13.35
N GLN A 36 33.57 -3.36 -13.53
CA GLN A 36 33.28 -2.45 -12.43
C GLN A 36 32.11 -1.51 -12.76
N ALA A 37 31.14 -1.48 -11.86
CA ALA A 37 30.03 -0.55 -11.88
C ALA A 37 30.06 0.32 -10.61
N GLY A 38 29.86 1.62 -10.81
CA GLY A 38 29.70 2.62 -9.76
C GLY A 38 28.23 2.88 -9.45
N TYR A 39 27.93 2.99 -8.17
CA TYR A 39 26.63 3.31 -7.60
C TYR A 39 26.72 4.62 -6.81
N ASP A 40 25.60 5.28 -6.56
CA ASP A 40 25.50 6.55 -5.84
C ASP A 40 24.35 6.52 -4.81
N GLU A 41 24.08 7.66 -4.16
CA GLU A 41 23.06 7.74 -3.10
C GLU A 41 21.64 7.44 -3.59
N SER A 42 21.34 7.65 -4.88
CA SER A 42 20.01 7.30 -5.40
C SER A 42 19.79 5.79 -5.34
N HIS A 43 20.84 4.99 -5.59
CA HIS A 43 20.76 3.54 -5.46
C HIS A 43 20.54 3.09 -4.02
N VAL A 44 21.11 3.80 -3.04
CA VAL A 44 20.89 3.52 -1.60
C VAL A 44 19.42 3.78 -1.24
N ARG A 45 18.88 4.95 -1.62
CA ARG A 45 17.48 5.31 -1.38
C ARG A 45 16.54 4.31 -2.05
N ARG A 46 16.78 4.01 -3.33
CA ARG A 46 16.01 3.05 -4.12
C ARG A 46 15.97 1.66 -3.49
N LEU A 47 17.12 1.16 -3.01
CA LEU A 47 17.19 -0.14 -2.33
C LEU A 47 16.42 -0.16 -1.02
N ARG A 48 16.49 0.92 -0.22
CA ARG A 48 15.72 1.03 1.02
C ARG A 48 14.22 1.01 0.76
N LEU A 49 13.76 1.77 -0.25
CA LEU A 49 12.37 1.76 -0.68
C LEU A 49 11.94 0.35 -1.11
N VAL A 50 12.67 -0.29 -2.03
CA VAL A 50 12.38 -1.65 -2.49
C VAL A 50 12.27 -2.64 -1.33
N ARG A 51 13.20 -2.57 -0.37
CA ARG A 51 13.18 -3.44 0.81
C ARG A 51 11.98 -3.16 1.71
N ALA A 52 11.64 -1.90 1.96
CA ALA A 52 10.46 -1.55 2.76
C ALA A 52 9.18 -2.10 2.13
N LEU A 53 9.00 -1.93 0.82
CA LEU A 53 7.81 -2.40 0.10
C LEU A 53 7.69 -3.93 0.09
N ILE A 54 8.81 -4.66 -0.06
CA ILE A 54 8.80 -6.13 -0.08
C ILE A 54 8.69 -6.70 1.34
N ASP A 55 9.57 -6.29 2.25
CA ASP A 55 9.74 -6.94 3.55
C ASP A 55 8.63 -6.56 4.53
N VAL A 56 8.21 -5.30 4.52
CA VAL A 56 7.19 -4.77 5.45
C VAL A 56 5.85 -4.69 4.74
N GLY A 57 5.83 -4.12 3.54
CA GLY A 57 4.62 -4.00 2.73
C GLY A 57 4.08 -5.32 2.16
N GLY A 58 4.85 -6.41 2.24
CA GLY A 58 4.45 -7.72 1.72
C GLY A 58 4.25 -7.74 0.20
N CYS A 59 4.75 -6.73 -0.52
CA CYS A 59 4.57 -6.64 -1.96
C CYS A 59 5.41 -7.68 -2.70
N SER A 60 4.85 -8.27 -3.74
CA SER A 60 5.60 -9.09 -4.69
C SER A 60 6.61 -8.23 -5.46
N VAL A 61 7.72 -8.84 -5.90
CA VAL A 61 8.72 -8.16 -6.76
C VAL A 61 8.08 -7.55 -8.01
N SER A 62 7.09 -8.22 -8.61
CA SER A 62 6.34 -7.71 -9.76
C SER A 62 5.48 -6.49 -9.42
N ALA A 63 4.83 -6.49 -8.25
CA ALA A 63 4.03 -5.35 -7.80
C ALA A 63 4.93 -4.13 -7.56
N VAL A 64 6.05 -4.34 -6.87
CA VAL A 64 7.05 -3.29 -6.64
C VAL A 64 7.57 -2.75 -7.97
N ARG A 65 7.89 -3.60 -8.94
CA ARG A 65 8.30 -3.12 -10.28
C ARG A 65 7.23 -2.22 -10.93
N GLY A 66 5.97 -2.65 -10.97
CA GLY A 66 4.90 -1.87 -11.59
C GLY A 66 4.66 -0.51 -10.93
N VAL A 67 4.77 -0.45 -9.60
CA VAL A 67 4.75 0.82 -8.84
C VAL A 67 5.89 1.73 -9.30
N LEU A 68 7.10 1.19 -9.38
CA LEU A 68 8.29 1.97 -9.69
C LEU A 68 8.31 2.46 -11.13
N GLU A 69 7.84 1.65 -12.07
CA GLU A 69 7.63 2.06 -13.48
C GLU A 69 6.63 3.23 -13.55
N ALA A 70 5.57 3.22 -12.73
CA ALA A 70 4.63 4.34 -12.65
C ALA A 70 5.28 5.61 -12.05
N VAL A 71 6.13 5.46 -11.03
CA VAL A 71 6.87 6.58 -10.42
C VAL A 71 7.83 7.24 -11.41
N GLU A 72 8.57 6.42 -12.16
CA GLU A 72 9.61 6.84 -13.09
C GLU A 72 9.05 7.44 -14.40
N ASP A 73 7.74 7.30 -14.66
CA ASP A 73 7.05 7.92 -15.79
C ASP A 73 6.69 9.39 -15.48
N PRO A 74 7.37 10.38 -16.08
CA PRO A 74 7.12 11.80 -15.81
C PRO A 74 5.81 12.29 -16.41
N SER A 75 5.19 11.54 -17.34
CA SER A 75 3.92 11.92 -17.96
C SER A 75 2.71 11.64 -17.08
N ARG A 76 2.86 10.78 -16.05
CA ARG A 76 1.79 10.46 -15.11
C ARG A 76 1.66 11.51 -14.02
N SER A 77 0.42 11.87 -13.72
CA SER A 77 0.04 12.64 -12.53
C SER A 77 0.23 11.83 -11.26
N VAL A 78 0.38 12.51 -10.12
CA VAL A 78 0.46 11.87 -8.79
C VAL A 78 -0.76 10.98 -8.53
N HIS A 79 -1.95 11.41 -9.01
CA HIS A 79 -3.18 10.66 -8.91
C HIS A 79 -3.12 9.31 -9.66
N GLU A 80 -2.55 9.29 -10.87
CA GLU A 80 -2.38 8.06 -11.66
C GLU A 80 -1.35 7.11 -11.04
N VAL A 81 -0.29 7.65 -10.43
CA VAL A 81 0.72 6.83 -9.73
C VAL A 81 0.13 6.18 -8.47
N LEU A 82 -0.65 6.93 -7.69
CA LEU A 82 -1.40 6.40 -6.55
C LEU A 82 -2.38 5.30 -6.98
N GLY A 83 -3.15 5.53 -8.05
CA GLY A 83 -4.05 4.53 -8.61
C GLY A 83 -3.32 3.25 -9.02
N ALA A 84 -2.21 3.38 -9.74
CA ALA A 84 -1.38 2.24 -10.14
C ALA A 84 -0.81 1.48 -8.93
N ALA A 85 -0.41 2.18 -7.87
CA ALA A 85 0.06 1.54 -6.65
C ALA A 85 -1.05 0.71 -6.01
N HIS A 86 -2.24 1.30 -5.81
CA HIS A 86 -3.40 0.58 -5.29
C HIS A 86 -3.77 -0.65 -6.15
N ASP A 87 -3.73 -0.53 -7.47
CA ASP A 87 -4.05 -1.65 -8.38
C ASP A 87 -3.09 -2.84 -8.24
N HIS A 88 -1.80 -2.57 -8.04
CA HIS A 88 -0.79 -3.63 -7.86
C HIS A 88 -0.83 -4.27 -6.46
N MET A 89 -1.42 -3.58 -5.49
CA MET A 89 -1.56 -4.05 -4.10
C MET A 89 -2.91 -4.70 -3.81
N ALA A 90 -3.94 -4.36 -4.59
CA ALA A 90 -5.25 -4.93 -4.42
C ALA A 90 -5.18 -6.46 -4.55
N PRO A 91 -5.86 -7.21 -3.65
CA PRO A 91 -6.03 -8.64 -3.82
C PRO A 91 -6.57 -8.93 -5.22
N LYS A 92 -5.99 -9.89 -5.93
CA LYS A 92 -6.48 -10.30 -7.25
C LYS A 92 -7.99 -10.56 -7.14
N PRO A 93 -8.82 -9.95 -7.99
CA PRO A 93 -10.26 -10.17 -7.95
C PRO A 93 -10.54 -11.68 -7.96
N GLY A 94 -11.35 -12.14 -7.01
CA GLY A 94 -12.09 -13.40 -7.21
C GLY A 94 -12.97 -13.25 -8.45
N ALA A 95 -13.28 -14.37 -9.12
CA ALA A 95 -13.90 -14.42 -10.44
C ALA A 95 -14.90 -13.27 -10.69
N GLU A 96 -14.58 -12.40 -11.66
CA GLU A 96 -15.36 -11.22 -12.05
C GLU A 96 -16.79 -11.54 -12.55
N GLN A 97 -17.18 -12.81 -12.54
CA GLN A 97 -18.44 -13.36 -13.03
C GLN A 97 -19.41 -13.72 -11.89
N ASP A 98 -19.09 -13.37 -10.64
CA ASP A 98 -19.97 -13.58 -9.49
C ASP A 98 -21.08 -12.51 -9.44
N GLU A 99 -22.33 -12.92 -9.70
CA GLU A 99 -23.51 -12.05 -9.64
C GLU A 99 -23.67 -11.34 -8.28
N GLU A 100 -23.31 -12.01 -7.18
CA GLU A 100 -23.40 -11.42 -5.84
C GLU A 100 -22.37 -10.29 -5.68
N VAL A 101 -21.15 -10.47 -6.21
CA VAL A 101 -20.12 -9.42 -6.22
C VAL A 101 -20.57 -8.25 -7.08
N ALA A 102 -21.25 -8.50 -8.21
CA ALA A 102 -21.80 -7.45 -9.05
C ALA A 102 -22.89 -6.62 -8.35
N GLU A 103 -23.79 -7.26 -7.61
CA GLU A 103 -24.81 -6.54 -6.81
C GLU A 103 -24.17 -5.73 -5.67
N VAL A 104 -23.25 -6.33 -4.92
CA VAL A 104 -22.53 -5.61 -3.85
C VAL A 104 -21.72 -4.44 -4.40
N ARG A 105 -21.17 -4.56 -5.61
CA ARG A 105 -20.47 -3.46 -6.28
C ARG A 105 -21.40 -2.27 -6.53
N LYS A 106 -22.66 -2.48 -6.89
CA LYS A 106 -23.64 -1.39 -7.03
C LYS A 106 -23.85 -0.68 -5.69
N GLU A 107 -23.93 -1.42 -4.58
CA GLU A 107 -24.03 -0.86 -3.23
C GLU A 107 -22.80 -0.01 -2.87
N VAL A 108 -21.59 -0.45 -3.24
CA VAL A 108 -20.35 0.32 -3.03
C VAL A 108 -20.34 1.60 -3.86
N VAL A 109 -20.75 1.55 -5.13
CA VAL A 109 -20.85 2.74 -5.99
C VAL A 109 -21.86 3.74 -5.43
N GLU A 110 -22.98 3.25 -4.91
CA GLU A 110 -23.98 4.10 -4.26
C GLU A 110 -23.43 4.75 -2.98
N LEU A 111 -22.67 4.02 -2.15
CA LEU A 111 -21.95 4.60 -1.01
C LEU A 111 -21.02 5.74 -1.45
N MET A 112 -20.19 5.49 -2.49
CA MET A 112 -19.27 6.50 -3.03
C MET A 112 -20.02 7.76 -3.48
N ARG A 113 -21.15 7.58 -4.18
CA ARG A 113 -22.00 8.68 -4.64
C ARG A 113 -22.56 9.49 -3.47
N ARG A 114 -23.09 8.83 -2.42
CA ARG A 114 -23.63 9.50 -1.22
C ARG A 114 -22.55 10.27 -0.46
N ARG A 115 -21.32 9.76 -0.45
CA ARG A 115 -20.16 10.40 0.20
C ARG A 115 -19.47 11.46 -0.66
N GLY A 116 -19.84 11.57 -1.94
CA GLY A 116 -19.19 12.51 -2.88
C GLY A 116 -17.77 12.10 -3.27
N TRP A 117 -17.39 10.83 -3.11
CA TRP A 117 -16.07 10.33 -3.49
C TRP A 117 -15.90 10.34 -5.01
N ARG A 118 -14.79 10.90 -5.47
CA ARG A 118 -14.43 10.98 -6.89
C ARG A 118 -13.47 9.86 -7.26
N VAL A 119 -14.00 8.64 -7.33
CA VAL A 119 -13.24 7.43 -7.68
C VAL A 119 -13.96 6.73 -8.83
N ASP A 120 -13.22 6.21 -9.80
CA ASP A 120 -13.77 5.40 -10.88
C ASP A 120 -14.44 4.14 -10.29
N GLY A 121 -15.70 3.86 -10.69
CA GLY A 121 -16.43 2.67 -10.24
C GLY A 121 -15.81 1.33 -10.68
N SER A 122 -14.82 1.37 -11.59
CA SER A 122 -13.98 0.27 -12.03
C SER A 122 -12.60 0.22 -11.37
N ALA A 123 -12.31 1.06 -10.38
CA ALA A 123 -11.08 0.97 -9.62
C ALA A 123 -10.95 -0.39 -8.89
N SER A 124 -9.72 -0.89 -8.73
CA SER A 124 -9.45 -2.14 -8.01
C SER A 124 -9.98 -2.13 -6.59
N ALA A 125 -9.85 -1.02 -5.88
CA ALA A 125 -10.36 -0.84 -4.51
C ALA A 125 -11.88 -1.09 -4.43
N VAL A 126 -12.64 -0.65 -5.44
CA VAL A 126 -14.10 -0.90 -5.52
C VAL A 126 -14.37 -2.39 -5.67
N ARG A 127 -13.63 -3.08 -6.54
CA ARG A 127 -13.74 -4.55 -6.71
C ARG A 127 -13.38 -5.29 -5.43
N SER A 128 -12.30 -4.90 -4.75
CA SER A 128 -11.83 -5.55 -3.52
C SER A 128 -12.84 -5.37 -2.38
N LEU A 129 -13.38 -4.17 -2.19
CA LEU A 129 -14.42 -3.92 -1.19
C LEU A 129 -15.68 -4.73 -1.48
N ALA A 130 -16.13 -4.75 -2.74
CA ALA A 130 -17.29 -5.52 -3.15
C ALA A 130 -17.10 -7.03 -2.90
N ALA A 131 -15.94 -7.58 -3.27
CA ALA A 131 -15.61 -8.98 -3.03
C ALA A 131 -15.57 -9.33 -1.53
N ALA A 132 -14.98 -8.47 -0.69
CA ALA A 132 -14.93 -8.67 0.76
C ALA A 132 -16.33 -8.64 1.40
N LEU A 133 -17.18 -7.69 0.99
CA LEU A 133 -18.55 -7.58 1.49
C LEU A 133 -19.43 -8.74 1.01
N ALA A 134 -19.28 -9.19 -0.24
CA ALA A 134 -19.94 -10.39 -0.75
C ALA A 134 -19.49 -11.65 0.03
N ALA A 135 -18.20 -11.81 0.29
CA ALA A 135 -17.69 -12.91 1.11
C ALA A 135 -18.28 -12.89 2.53
N MET A 136 -18.35 -11.71 3.18
CA MET A 136 -19.01 -11.58 4.48
C MET A 136 -20.50 -11.92 4.42
N ARG A 137 -21.20 -11.52 3.36
CA ARG A 137 -22.62 -11.85 3.15
C ARG A 137 -22.84 -13.36 3.04
N ARG A 138 -22.03 -14.07 2.25
CA ARG A 138 -22.05 -15.54 2.13
C ARG A 138 -21.80 -16.27 3.45
N LEU A 139 -20.98 -15.69 4.32
CA LEU A 139 -20.71 -16.22 5.66
C LEU A 139 -21.82 -15.88 6.68
N GLY A 140 -22.94 -15.30 6.25
CA GLY A 140 -24.07 -14.93 7.14
C GLY A 140 -23.86 -13.59 7.88
N HIS A 141 -22.85 -12.80 7.51
CA HIS A 141 -22.51 -11.53 8.15
C HIS A 141 -22.99 -10.31 7.36
N ALA A 142 -24.09 -10.41 6.61
CA ALA A 142 -24.67 -9.30 5.85
C ALA A 142 -24.92 -8.04 6.70
N ARG A 143 -25.24 -8.22 7.99
CA ARG A 143 -25.41 -7.11 8.96
C ARG A 143 -24.16 -6.27 9.17
N PHE A 144 -22.96 -6.77 8.85
CA PHE A 144 -21.73 -6.02 9.01
C PHE A 144 -21.76 -4.73 8.17
N ALA A 145 -22.05 -4.87 6.87
CA ALA A 145 -22.13 -3.74 5.96
C ALA A 145 -23.22 -2.75 6.39
N ALA A 146 -24.41 -3.27 6.72
CA ALA A 146 -25.56 -2.46 7.09
C ALA A 146 -25.33 -1.57 8.32
N HIS A 147 -24.54 -2.02 9.30
CA HIS A 147 -24.35 -1.28 10.57
C HIS A 147 -23.02 -0.54 10.64
N ASN A 148 -21.99 -0.99 9.94
CA ASN A 148 -20.62 -0.50 10.17
C ASN A 148 -20.04 0.27 8.97
N LEU A 149 -20.57 0.08 7.76
CA LEU A 149 -19.90 0.60 6.56
C LEU A 149 -19.81 2.13 6.55
N ASP A 150 -20.81 2.84 7.07
CA ASP A 150 -20.77 4.29 7.17
C ASP A 150 -19.75 4.80 8.19
N ALA A 151 -19.61 4.13 9.34
CA ALA A 151 -18.59 4.48 10.34
C ALA A 151 -17.17 4.18 9.81
N TYR A 152 -17.02 3.07 9.08
CA TYR A 152 -15.76 2.73 8.42
C TYR A 152 -15.39 3.73 7.33
N ALA A 153 -16.36 4.18 6.53
CA ALA A 153 -16.15 5.21 5.51
C ALA A 153 -15.70 6.54 6.13
N GLU A 154 -16.31 6.97 7.24
CA GLU A 154 -15.91 8.19 7.96
C GLU A 154 -14.51 8.07 8.57
N ALA A 155 -14.15 6.90 9.12
CA ALA A 155 -12.80 6.64 9.59
C ALA A 155 -11.78 6.67 8.45
N ALA A 156 -12.13 6.06 7.30
CA ALA A 156 -11.29 6.06 6.10
C ALA A 156 -11.07 7.47 5.54
N GLU A 157 -12.09 8.33 5.55
CA GLU A 157 -11.98 9.74 5.16
C GLU A 157 -10.99 10.51 6.05
N ARG A 158 -11.02 10.26 7.36
CA ARG A 158 -10.06 10.87 8.30
C ARG A 158 -8.63 10.40 8.06
N VAL A 159 -8.44 9.11 7.81
CA VAL A 159 -7.12 8.54 7.49
C VAL A 159 -6.61 9.12 6.17
N ALA A 160 -7.43 9.09 5.11
CA ALA A 160 -7.06 9.63 3.81
C ALA A 160 -6.68 11.11 3.86
N ALA A 161 -7.36 11.92 4.68
CA ALA A 161 -6.99 13.32 4.87
C ALA A 161 -5.60 13.50 5.48
N VAL A 162 -5.22 12.67 6.46
CA VAL A 162 -3.89 12.67 7.07
C VAL A 162 -2.83 12.20 6.08
N ASP A 163 -3.12 11.14 5.33
CA ASP A 163 -2.19 10.56 4.36
C ASP A 163 -1.91 11.54 3.21
N VAL A 164 -2.95 12.18 2.66
CA VAL A 164 -2.78 13.19 1.61
C VAL A 164 -2.00 14.40 2.14
N ALA A 165 -2.28 14.85 3.36
CA ALA A 165 -1.55 15.97 3.97
C ALA A 165 -0.05 15.68 4.10
N TYR A 166 0.31 14.45 4.52
CA TYR A 166 1.71 14.00 4.62
C TYR A 166 2.43 14.11 3.26
N VAL A 167 1.79 13.62 2.20
CA VAL A 167 2.35 13.63 0.85
C VAL A 167 2.50 15.05 0.28
N THR A 168 1.56 15.94 0.56
CA THR A 168 1.58 17.33 0.03
C THR A 168 2.67 18.24 0.63
N GLY A 169 3.36 17.80 1.70
CA GLY A 169 4.43 18.56 2.34
C GLY A 169 5.79 18.45 1.66
N GLU A 170 5.93 17.57 0.66
CA GLU A 170 7.22 17.24 0.05
C GLU A 170 7.69 18.27 -0.99
N PRO A 171 9.00 18.53 -1.10
CA PRO A 171 9.55 19.66 -1.87
C PRO A 171 9.62 19.41 -3.37
N SER A 172 9.50 18.15 -3.81
CA SER A 172 9.59 17.78 -5.23
C SER A 172 8.55 16.72 -5.61
N ARG A 173 8.22 16.62 -6.91
CA ARG A 173 7.33 15.57 -7.41
C ARG A 173 7.85 14.17 -7.10
N GLU A 174 9.16 13.97 -7.17
CA GLU A 174 9.78 12.67 -6.87
C GLU A 174 9.55 12.29 -5.41
N ASP A 175 9.75 13.23 -4.49
CA ASP A 175 9.52 13.03 -3.06
C ASP A 175 8.02 12.82 -2.76
N VAL A 176 7.13 13.59 -3.38
CA VAL A 176 5.67 13.41 -3.30
C VAL A 176 5.27 12.00 -3.73
N VAL A 177 5.81 11.51 -4.84
CA VAL A 177 5.47 10.19 -5.36
C VAL A 177 6.05 9.08 -4.49
N GLU A 178 7.29 9.21 -4.01
CA GLU A 178 7.90 8.26 -3.07
C GLU A 178 7.10 8.20 -1.76
N ALA A 179 6.77 9.37 -1.18
CA ALA A 179 5.94 9.48 0.02
C ALA A 179 4.55 8.89 -0.17
N ALA A 180 3.93 9.10 -1.34
CA ALA A 180 2.64 8.51 -1.71
C ALA A 180 2.69 6.99 -1.72
N VAL A 181 3.70 6.40 -2.39
CA VAL A 181 3.88 4.94 -2.45
C VAL A 181 4.12 4.36 -1.07
N VAL A 182 5.00 4.97 -0.27
CA VAL A 182 5.28 4.54 1.11
C VAL A 182 4.03 4.66 1.97
N GLY A 183 3.33 5.79 1.88
CA GLY A 183 2.10 6.07 2.62
C GLY A 183 0.99 5.08 2.29
N THR A 184 0.85 4.68 1.02
CA THR A 184 -0.13 3.64 0.69
C THR A 184 0.28 2.27 1.20
N VAL A 185 1.48 1.81 0.84
CA VAL A 185 1.88 0.41 1.09
C VAL A 185 2.12 0.15 2.58
N LEU A 186 2.91 1.02 3.21
CA LEU A 186 3.21 0.88 4.64
C LEU A 186 2.08 1.45 5.49
N GLY A 187 1.32 2.43 4.99
CA GLY A 187 0.14 2.93 5.70
C GLY A 187 -0.94 1.87 5.85
N ASP A 188 -1.14 0.99 4.85
CA ASP A 188 -2.05 -0.15 4.99
C ASP A 188 -1.64 -1.05 6.17
N VAL A 189 -0.34 -1.33 6.32
CA VAL A 189 0.20 -2.12 7.44
C VAL A 189 0.01 -1.40 8.77
N VAL A 190 0.31 -0.10 8.82
CA VAL A 190 0.14 0.75 10.02
C VAL A 190 -1.34 0.78 10.44
N LEU A 191 -2.24 1.06 9.50
CA LEU A 191 -3.67 1.17 9.77
C LEU A 191 -4.26 -0.17 10.21
N ALA A 192 -3.92 -1.27 9.54
CA ALA A 192 -4.36 -2.60 9.94
C ALA A 192 -3.87 -2.94 11.36
N SER A 193 -2.61 -2.63 11.68
CA SER A 193 -2.02 -2.87 13.00
C SER A 193 -2.69 -2.02 14.09
N LEU A 194 -2.85 -0.72 13.85
CA LEU A 194 -3.54 0.20 14.77
C LEU A 194 -4.99 -0.24 15.01
N ARG A 195 -5.70 -0.64 13.96
CA ARG A 195 -7.07 -1.16 14.06
C ARG A 195 -7.10 -2.41 14.94
N HIS A 196 -6.18 -3.35 14.78
CA HIS A 196 -6.12 -4.55 15.62
C HIS A 196 -5.80 -4.21 17.07
N LEU A 197 -4.84 -3.31 17.33
CA LEU A 197 -4.51 -2.86 18.68
C LEU A 197 -5.71 -2.17 19.36
N ALA A 198 -6.42 -1.29 18.66
CA ALA A 198 -7.61 -0.63 19.16
C ALA A 198 -8.75 -1.63 19.44
N GLN A 199 -8.89 -2.67 18.62
CA GLN A 199 -9.85 -3.75 18.87
C GLN A 199 -9.52 -4.54 20.12
N VAL A 200 -8.22 -4.84 20.35
CA VAL A 200 -7.76 -5.51 21.57
C VAL A 200 -8.11 -4.67 22.80
N ASP A 201 -7.77 -3.37 22.82
CA ASP A 201 -8.12 -2.45 23.91
C ASP A 201 -9.63 -2.36 24.14
N ALA A 202 -10.41 -2.14 23.09
CA ALA A 202 -11.87 -2.04 23.19
C ALA A 202 -12.51 -3.34 23.72
N SER A 203 -12.00 -4.49 23.28
CA SER A 203 -12.45 -5.80 23.77
C SER A 203 -12.08 -6.00 25.24
N ALA A 204 -10.89 -5.59 25.67
CA ALA A 204 -10.44 -5.68 27.05
C ALA A 204 -11.28 -4.78 27.96
N ARG A 205 -11.63 -3.56 27.53
CA ARG A 205 -12.54 -2.68 28.29
C ARG A 205 -13.94 -3.26 28.43
N ARG A 206 -14.43 -3.98 27.43
CA ARG A 206 -15.80 -4.49 27.40
C ARG A 206 -15.97 -5.87 28.04
N TYR A 207 -14.96 -6.73 27.92
CA TYR A 207 -15.02 -8.14 28.30
C TYR A 207 -13.89 -8.56 29.26
N GLY A 208 -12.88 -7.72 29.47
CA GLY A 208 -11.78 -8.00 30.39
C GLY A 208 -12.20 -7.86 31.85
N ALA A 209 -11.82 -8.83 32.66
CA ALA A 209 -11.97 -8.79 34.11
C ALA A 209 -10.85 -7.93 34.73
N GLY A 210 -10.97 -6.61 34.68
CA GLY A 210 -10.07 -5.66 35.38
C GLY A 210 -9.10 -4.89 34.47
N PRO A 211 -8.44 -3.84 35.00
CA PRO A 211 -7.61 -2.93 34.21
C PRO A 211 -6.39 -3.65 33.65
N VAL A 212 -6.20 -3.56 32.33
CA VAL A 212 -4.96 -3.98 31.66
C VAL A 212 -3.84 -3.06 32.14
N PRO A 213 -2.75 -3.59 32.74
CA PRO A 213 -1.63 -2.76 33.15
C PRO A 213 -1.02 -2.07 31.91
N PRO A 214 -0.57 -0.81 32.02
CA PRO A 214 0.04 -0.12 30.89
C PRO A 214 1.29 -0.86 30.41
N PRO A 215 1.62 -0.77 29.11
CA PRO A 215 2.82 -1.41 28.57
C PRO A 215 4.08 -0.89 29.29
N PRO A 216 5.13 -1.73 29.43
CA PRO A 216 6.40 -1.28 29.99
C PRO A 216 7.00 -0.17 29.12
N ALA A 217 7.63 0.81 29.79
CA ALA A 217 8.31 1.95 29.18
C ALA A 217 9.55 1.54 28.36
#